data_AF-O28724-F1
#
_entry.id   AF-O28724-F1
#
_cell.length_a   1.000
_cell.length_b   1.000
_cell.length_c   1.000
_cell.angle_alpha   90.00
_cell.angle_beta   90.00
_cell.angle_gamma   90.00
#
_symmetry.space_group_name_H-M   'P 1'
#
loop_
_entity.id
_entity.type
_entity.pdbx_description
1 polymer ?
#
loop_
_entity_poly.entity_id
_entity_poly.type
_entity_poly.pdbx_seq_one_letter_code
_entity_poly.pdbx_strand_id
1 'polypeptide(L)'
;MARLLEEHGFETKTNVIVQGNCVEQEIDVVAERDGERYMIECKFHNIPVYTGLKEAMYTYARFLDVEKHGFTQPWIFTNTKFSEEAKKYAGCVGIKLTGWSYPEKEGIEVLLESKGLYPITILRIDKEVLDELVRAGLVFCRDVVSAGEEKLREIGLSAKKAREVIAEAKKVIG
;
A
#
# COMPACT_ATOMS: atom_id res chain seq x y z
N MET A 1 0.81 -1.13 -0.38
CA MET A 1 1.63 0.12 -0.41
C MET A 1 3.08 -0.15 -0.02
N ALA A 2 3.35 -0.92 1.05
CA ALA A 2 4.71 -1.38 1.42
C ALA A 2 5.61 -1.74 0.22
N ARG A 3 5.23 -2.77 -0.56
CA ARG A 3 5.97 -3.18 -1.77
C ARG A 3 6.18 -2.05 -2.79
N LEU A 4 5.20 -1.17 -2.99
CA LEU A 4 5.37 -0.02 -3.89
C LEU A 4 6.45 0.94 -3.38
N LEU A 5 6.52 1.17 -2.07
CA LEU A 5 7.55 2.01 -1.45
C LEU A 5 8.93 1.32 -1.48
N GLU A 6 9.00 0.00 -1.31
CA GLU A 6 10.24 -0.76 -1.47
C GLU A 6 10.84 -0.60 -2.88
N GLU A 7 10.01 -0.62 -3.93
CA GLU A 7 10.43 -0.32 -5.31
C GLU A 7 11.01 1.09 -5.49
N HIS A 8 10.76 1.97 -4.53
CA HIS A 8 11.23 3.35 -4.45
C HIS A 8 12.24 3.56 -3.30
N GLY A 9 12.85 2.49 -2.79
CA GLY A 9 14.00 2.52 -1.89
C GLY A 9 13.68 2.65 -0.41
N PHE A 10 12.44 2.39 0.01
CA PHE A 10 12.08 2.35 1.43
C PHE A 10 12.27 0.94 2.00
N GLU A 11 12.71 0.86 3.25
CA GLU A 11 12.51 -0.32 4.09
C GLU A 11 11.10 -0.26 4.68
N THR A 12 10.35 -1.37 4.65
CA THR A 12 8.95 -1.34 5.11
C THR A 12 8.57 -2.48 6.04
N LYS A 13 7.58 -2.23 6.90
CA LYS A 13 6.90 -3.23 7.73
C LYS A 13 5.40 -2.99 7.63
N THR A 14 4.60 -4.06 7.53
CA THR A 14 3.13 -3.98 7.41
C THR A 14 2.44 -4.43 8.69
N ASN A 15 1.24 -3.90 8.96
CA ASN A 15 0.35 -4.29 10.06
C ASN A 15 1.05 -4.23 11.42
N VAL A 16 1.72 -3.10 11.70
CA VAL A 16 2.49 -2.92 12.92
C VAL A 16 1.58 -2.39 14.02
N ILE A 17 1.48 -3.11 15.14
CA ILE A 17 0.82 -2.61 16.35
C ILE A 17 1.90 -2.06 17.29
N VAL A 18 1.72 -0.81 17.74
CA VAL A 18 2.61 -0.17 18.72
C VAL A 18 1.81 0.35 19.90
N GLN A 19 2.38 0.28 21.10
CA GLN A 19 1.79 0.94 22.27
C GLN A 19 2.04 2.45 22.17
N GLY A 20 0.99 3.20 21.89
CA GLY A 20 1.00 4.66 21.90
C GLY A 20 1.26 5.23 23.30
N ASN A 21 1.14 6.54 23.43
CA ASN A 21 1.16 7.17 24.74
C ASN A 21 -0.08 6.80 25.55
N CYS A 22 -1.23 6.66 24.88
CA CYS A 22 -2.52 6.40 25.49
C CYS A 22 -2.99 4.96 25.26
N VAL A 23 -2.98 4.48 24.01
CA VAL A 23 -3.55 3.18 23.62
C VAL A 23 -2.71 2.47 22.56
N GLU A 24 -3.00 1.20 22.31
CA GLU A 24 -2.45 0.50 21.16
C GLU A 24 -2.95 1.14 19.86
N GLN A 25 -2.02 1.35 18.93
CA GLN A 25 -2.29 1.91 17.61
C GLN A 25 -1.78 0.91 16.57
N GLU A 26 -2.68 0.49 15.70
CA GLU A 26 -2.31 -0.22 14.47
C GLU A 26 -1.75 0.81 13.47
N ILE A 27 -0.77 0.41 12.67
CA ILE A 27 -0.18 1.21 11.60
C ILE A 27 -0.07 0.30 10.38
N ASP A 28 -0.75 0.65 9.29
CA ASP A 28 -0.82 -0.20 8.09
C ASP A 28 0.56 -0.45 7.51
N VAL A 29 1.37 0.61 7.40
CA VAL A 29 2.76 0.51 6.94
C VAL A 29 3.66 1.45 7.77
N VAL A 30 4.78 0.94 8.23
CA VAL A 30 5.93 1.76 8.63
C VAL A 30 6.91 1.75 7.46
N ALA A 31 7.32 2.92 6.99
CA ALA A 31 8.32 3.04 5.92
C ALA A 31 9.47 3.92 6.35
N GLU A 32 10.69 3.47 6.11
CA GLU A 32 11.92 4.15 6.50
C GLU A 32 12.85 4.33 5.29
N ARG A 33 13.39 5.54 5.11
CA ARG A 33 14.37 5.85 4.07
C ARG A 33 15.11 7.13 4.42
N ASP A 34 16.43 7.16 4.21
CA ASP A 34 17.26 8.36 4.35
C ASP A 34 17.13 9.06 5.73
N GLY A 35 16.91 8.28 6.80
CA GLY A 35 16.71 8.78 8.16
C GLY A 35 15.27 9.22 8.48
N GLU A 36 14.38 9.21 7.50
CA GLU A 36 12.96 9.54 7.68
C GLU A 36 12.13 8.29 7.95
N ARG A 37 11.19 8.39 8.91
CA ARG A 37 10.33 7.29 9.34
C ARG A 37 8.86 7.69 9.29
N TYR A 38 8.09 7.08 8.41
CA TYR A 38 6.70 7.44 8.14
C TYR A 38 5.72 6.48 8.81
N MET A 39 4.68 7.05 9.43
CA MET A 39 3.48 6.31 9.86
C MET A 39 2.46 6.36 8.73
N ILE A 40 2.26 5.26 8.02
CA ILE A 40 1.40 5.22 6.84
C ILE A 40 0.06 4.55 7.15
N GLU A 41 -1.01 5.22 6.71
CA GLU A 41 -2.40 4.74 6.74
C GLU A 41 -2.95 4.62 5.32
N CYS A 42 -3.60 3.50 5.00
CA CYS A 42 -4.19 3.21 3.70
C CYS A 42 -5.71 3.31 3.77
N LYS A 43 -6.29 4.37 3.18
CA LYS A 43 -7.74 4.54 3.09
C LYS A 43 -8.26 4.34 1.67
N PHE A 44 -8.53 3.09 1.30
CA PHE A 44 -8.95 2.71 -0.04
C PHE A 44 -10.47 2.55 -0.13
N HIS A 45 -11.04 2.91 -1.28
CA HIS A 45 -12.47 2.88 -1.55
C HIS A 45 -12.75 2.10 -2.84
N ASN A 46 -13.84 1.33 -2.83
CA ASN A 46 -14.32 0.61 -4.02
C ASN A 46 -15.34 1.44 -4.85
N ILE A 47 -15.67 2.64 -4.39
CA ILE A 47 -16.55 3.61 -5.04
C ILE A 47 -15.81 4.95 -5.15
N PRO A 48 -16.16 5.82 -6.13
CA PRO A 48 -15.44 7.06 -6.39
C PRO A 48 -15.80 8.17 -5.38
N VAL A 49 -15.42 7.96 -4.12
CA VAL A 49 -15.62 8.91 -3.01
C VAL A 49 -14.30 9.51 -2.54
N TYR A 50 -14.37 10.66 -1.88
CA TYR A 50 -13.20 11.32 -1.31
C TYR A 50 -12.78 10.69 0.02
N THR A 51 -11.46 10.60 0.24
CA THR A 51 -10.89 10.54 1.59
C THR A 51 -10.94 11.94 2.19
N GLY A 52 -11.82 12.13 3.19
CA GLY A 52 -12.21 13.44 3.69
C GLY A 52 -11.46 13.92 4.93
N LEU A 53 -11.80 15.12 5.40
CA LEU A 53 -11.19 15.79 6.55
C LEU A 53 -11.20 14.93 7.83
N LYS A 54 -12.30 14.21 8.10
CA LYS A 54 -12.40 13.32 9.27
C LYS A 54 -11.26 12.30 9.30
N GLU A 55 -10.91 11.72 8.16
CA GLU A 55 -9.82 10.74 8.09
C GLU A 55 -8.48 11.41 8.37
N ALA A 56 -8.22 12.58 7.78
CA ALA A 56 -7.00 13.33 8.02
C ALA A 56 -6.83 13.70 9.51
N MET A 57 -7.90 14.18 10.16
CA MET A 57 -7.88 14.49 11.59
C MET A 57 -7.68 13.23 12.45
N TYR A 58 -8.32 12.12 12.08
CA TYR A 58 -8.16 10.84 12.77
C TYR A 58 -6.73 10.33 12.69
N THR A 59 -6.12 10.33 11.49
CA THR A 59 -4.71 9.96 11.30
C THR A 59 -3.77 10.88 12.08
N TYR A 60 -4.03 12.18 12.12
CA TYR A 60 -3.20 13.11 12.90
C TYR A 60 -3.25 12.82 14.40
N ALA A 61 -4.43 12.53 14.95
CA ALA A 61 -4.55 12.15 16.37
C ALA A 61 -3.78 10.85 16.67
N ARG A 62 -3.84 9.85 15.78
CA ARG A 62 -3.06 8.60 15.91
C ARG A 62 -1.56 8.87 15.87
N PHE A 63 -1.13 9.75 14.97
CA PHE A 63 0.27 10.16 14.86
C PHE A 63 0.80 10.74 16.17
N LEU A 64 0.08 11.69 16.76
CA LEU A 64 0.46 12.28 18.05
C LEU A 64 0.60 11.23 19.16
N ASP A 65 -0.22 10.18 19.14
CA ASP A 65 -0.16 9.12 20.14
C ASP A 65 1.06 8.19 19.95
N VAL A 66 1.57 8.04 18.73
CA VAL A 66 2.73 7.17 18.42
C VAL A 66 4.04 7.92 18.16
N GLU A 67 4.02 9.25 18.10
CA GLU A 67 5.16 10.11 17.75
C GLU A 67 6.42 9.78 18.57
N LYS A 68 6.25 9.41 19.86
CA LYS A 68 7.33 8.99 20.76
C LYS A 68 8.20 7.85 20.23
N HIS A 69 7.72 7.08 19.24
CA HIS A 69 8.45 6.01 18.56
C HIS A 69 9.32 6.50 17.40
N GLY A 70 9.57 7.81 17.30
CA GLY A 70 10.47 8.38 16.30
C GLY A 70 9.88 8.41 14.89
N PHE A 71 8.57 8.56 14.76
CA PHE A 71 7.96 8.82 13.45
C PHE A 71 8.15 10.29 13.08
N THR A 72 8.70 10.57 11.89
CA THR A 72 8.83 11.94 11.37
C THR A 72 7.49 12.52 10.99
N GLN A 73 6.66 11.75 10.27
CA GLN A 73 5.47 12.29 9.64
C GLN A 73 4.39 11.22 9.43
N PRO A 74 3.10 11.55 9.63
CA PRO A 74 2.01 10.72 9.13
C PRO A 74 1.86 10.84 7.62
N TRP A 75 1.48 9.76 6.96
CA TRP A 75 1.26 9.71 5.52
C TRP A 75 0.02 8.90 5.17
N ILE A 76 -0.96 9.53 4.50
CA ILE A 76 -2.17 8.84 4.06
C ILE A 76 -2.06 8.47 2.58
N PHE A 77 -2.32 7.20 2.26
CA PHE A 77 -2.52 6.71 0.90
C PHE A 77 -4.02 6.49 0.63
N THR A 78 -4.49 6.87 -0.57
CA THR A 78 -5.83 6.54 -1.04
C THR A 78 -5.83 6.21 -2.53
N ASN A 79 -6.59 5.20 -2.94
CA ASN A 79 -6.77 4.85 -4.36
C ASN A 79 -7.79 5.76 -5.08
N THR A 80 -8.34 6.77 -4.40
CA THR A 80 -9.21 7.79 -5.00
C THR A 80 -8.58 9.18 -4.89
N LYS A 81 -9.28 10.14 -4.29
CA LYS A 81 -8.87 11.54 -4.15
C LYS A 81 -9.10 12.02 -2.72
N PHE A 82 -8.30 12.98 -2.27
CA PHE A 82 -8.56 13.71 -1.03
C PHE A 82 -9.54 14.87 -1.29
N SER A 83 -10.40 15.19 -0.32
CA SER A 83 -11.19 16.42 -0.38
C SER A 83 -10.30 17.66 -0.22
N GLU A 84 -10.75 18.82 -0.68
CA GLU A 84 -9.98 20.07 -0.52
C GLU A 84 -9.73 20.42 0.96
N GLU A 85 -10.71 20.18 1.83
CA GLU A 85 -10.54 20.35 3.28
C GLU A 85 -9.48 19.40 3.86
N ALA A 86 -9.43 18.14 3.39
CA ALA A 86 -8.40 17.19 3.82
C ALA A 86 -7.01 17.65 3.38
N LYS A 87 -6.86 18.12 2.13
CA LYS A 87 -5.60 18.67 1.62
C LYS A 87 -5.15 19.91 2.41
N LYS A 88 -6.07 20.84 2.66
CA LYS A 88 -5.80 22.08 3.41
C LYS A 88 -5.37 21.79 4.84
N TYR A 89 -6.09 20.90 5.53
CA TYR A 89 -5.73 20.49 6.88
C TYR A 89 -4.38 19.76 6.90
N ALA A 90 -4.18 18.77 6.02
CA ALA A 90 -2.94 18.02 5.94
C ALA A 90 -1.72 18.91 5.68
N GLY A 91 -1.82 19.88 4.76
CA GLY A 91 -0.75 20.85 4.53
C GLY A 91 -0.48 21.76 5.73
N CYS A 92 -1.50 22.04 6.56
CA CYS A 92 -1.36 22.86 7.76
C CYS A 92 -0.66 22.11 8.91
N VAL A 93 -1.06 20.86 9.17
CA VAL A 93 -0.53 20.07 10.30
C VAL A 93 0.63 19.13 9.92
N GLY A 94 1.03 19.11 8.65
CA GLY A 94 2.15 18.31 8.18
C GLY A 94 1.82 16.83 7.97
N ILE A 95 0.68 16.48 7.38
CA ILE A 95 0.40 15.10 6.92
C ILE A 95 0.77 14.98 5.45
N LYS A 96 1.60 13.99 5.09
CA LYS A 96 1.87 13.67 3.68
C LYS A 96 0.67 12.94 3.08
N LEU A 97 0.33 13.24 1.84
CA LEU A 97 -0.84 12.68 1.16
C LEU A 97 -0.44 12.11 -0.19
N THR A 98 -0.86 10.87 -0.48
CA THR A 98 -0.72 10.27 -1.82
C THR A 98 -2.06 9.65 -2.25
N GLY A 99 -2.71 10.29 -3.21
CA GLY A 99 -3.92 9.81 -3.87
C GLY A 99 -3.59 9.04 -5.14
N TRP A 100 -4.61 8.64 -5.90
CA TRP A 100 -4.41 8.00 -7.21
C TRP A 100 -3.56 8.88 -8.14
N SER A 101 -3.90 10.16 -8.22
CA SER A 101 -3.24 11.16 -9.07
C SER A 101 -2.81 12.42 -8.29
N TYR A 102 -2.53 12.29 -6.99
CA TYR A 102 -2.04 13.37 -6.13
C TYR A 102 -0.86 12.87 -5.27
N PRO A 103 0.18 13.67 -5.01
CA PRO A 103 0.48 14.96 -5.61
C PRO A 103 0.66 14.83 -7.12
N GLU A 104 0.71 15.97 -7.82
CA GLU A 104 1.06 15.94 -9.25
C GLU A 104 2.42 15.22 -9.41
N LYS A 105 2.49 14.24 -10.32
CA LYS A 105 3.69 13.41 -10.58
C LYS A 105 4.13 12.47 -9.46
N GLU A 106 3.39 12.39 -8.35
CA GLU A 106 3.71 11.53 -7.19
C GLU A 106 2.50 10.68 -6.74
N GLY A 107 1.45 10.61 -7.55
CA GLY A 107 0.29 9.75 -7.30
C GLY A 107 0.60 8.26 -7.47
N ILE A 108 -0.26 7.40 -6.90
CA ILE A 108 -0.14 5.94 -6.99
C ILE A 108 0.00 5.47 -8.45
N GLU A 109 -0.77 6.06 -9.37
CA GLU A 109 -0.71 5.76 -10.80
C GLU A 109 0.71 5.93 -11.36
N VAL A 110 1.32 7.10 -11.11
CA VAL A 110 2.67 7.43 -11.57
C VAL A 110 3.71 6.50 -10.93
N LEU A 111 3.58 6.21 -9.65
CA LEU A 111 4.49 5.31 -8.93
C LEU A 111 4.43 3.88 -9.50
N LEU A 112 3.26 3.39 -9.90
CA LEU A 112 3.12 2.09 -10.54
C LEU A 112 3.68 2.10 -11.98
N GLU A 113 3.27 3.08 -12.78
CA GLU A 113 3.61 3.17 -14.21
C GLU A 113 5.10 3.37 -14.44
N SER A 114 5.75 4.23 -13.64
CA SER A 114 7.20 4.51 -13.75
C SER A 114 8.08 3.27 -13.54
N LYS A 115 7.53 2.20 -12.94
CA LYS A 115 8.19 0.93 -12.67
C LYS A 115 7.57 -0.25 -13.45
N GLY A 116 6.57 0.00 -14.30
CA GLY A 116 5.85 -1.04 -15.02
C GLY A 116 5.18 -2.06 -14.09
N LEU A 117 4.62 -1.60 -12.96
CA LEU A 117 4.06 -2.46 -11.93
C LEU A 117 2.56 -2.66 -12.14
N TYR A 118 2.17 -3.92 -12.34
CA TYR A 118 0.77 -4.33 -12.46
C TYR A 118 0.36 -5.09 -11.20
N PRO A 119 -0.54 -4.55 -10.35
CA PRO A 119 -1.02 -5.26 -9.17
C PRO A 119 -1.73 -6.56 -9.52
N ILE A 120 -1.55 -7.61 -8.73
CA ILE A 120 -2.22 -8.91 -8.96
C ILE A 120 -3.75 -8.86 -8.83
N THR A 121 -4.30 -7.78 -8.28
CA THR A 121 -5.76 -7.55 -8.23
C THR A 121 -6.39 -7.39 -9.62
N ILE A 122 -5.59 -7.19 -10.68
CA ILE A 122 -6.07 -7.22 -12.06
C ILE A 122 -6.33 -8.64 -12.59
N LEU A 123 -5.76 -9.67 -11.93
CA LEU A 123 -5.89 -11.06 -12.34
C LEU A 123 -7.28 -11.60 -11.98
N ARG A 124 -7.79 -12.56 -12.77
CA ARG A 124 -9.06 -13.26 -12.51
C ARG A 124 -8.84 -14.38 -11.51
N ILE A 125 -8.56 -13.98 -10.28
CA ILE A 125 -8.38 -14.84 -9.12
C ILE A 125 -9.44 -14.54 -8.07
N ASP A 126 -9.83 -15.56 -7.32
CA ASP A 126 -10.68 -15.39 -6.15
C ASP A 126 -9.86 -14.82 -4.98
N LYS A 127 -10.58 -14.49 -3.91
CA LYS A 127 -9.97 -13.88 -2.71
C LYS A 127 -9.00 -14.82 -2.01
N GLU A 128 -9.24 -16.12 -2.01
CA GLU A 128 -8.38 -17.09 -1.33
C GLU A 128 -7.01 -17.14 -2.00
N VAL A 129 -6.98 -17.27 -3.32
CA VAL A 129 -5.73 -17.22 -4.11
C VAL A 129 -5.05 -15.86 -3.99
N LEU A 130 -5.81 -14.76 -4.02
CA LEU A 130 -5.26 -13.42 -3.81
C LEU A 130 -4.55 -13.31 -2.46
N ASP A 131 -5.20 -13.77 -1.38
CA ASP A 131 -4.66 -13.70 -0.03
C ASP A 131 -3.42 -14.61 0.13
N GLU A 132 -3.39 -15.79 -0.50
CA GLU A 132 -2.20 -16.67 -0.53
C GLU A 132 -1.00 -16.00 -1.20
N LEU A 133 -1.21 -15.38 -2.37
CA LEU A 133 -0.18 -14.64 -3.09
C LEU A 133 0.35 -13.46 -2.25
N VAL A 134 -0.55 -12.66 -1.66
CA VAL A 134 -0.19 -11.51 -0.83
C VAL A 134 0.59 -11.96 0.41
N ARG A 135 0.17 -13.02 1.10
CA ARG A 135 0.91 -13.58 2.26
C ARG A 135 2.31 -14.05 1.88
N ALA A 136 2.49 -14.54 0.66
CA ALA A 136 3.80 -14.92 0.12
C ALA A 136 4.63 -13.71 -0.38
N GLY A 137 4.14 -12.48 -0.20
CA GLY A 137 4.81 -11.25 -0.66
C GLY A 137 4.71 -10.99 -2.16
N LEU A 138 3.86 -11.75 -2.88
CA LEU A 138 3.64 -11.62 -4.31
C LEU A 138 2.47 -10.66 -4.52
N VAL A 139 2.74 -9.42 -4.92
CA VAL A 139 1.69 -8.39 -5.07
C VAL A 139 1.64 -7.77 -6.46
N PHE A 140 2.68 -7.97 -7.27
CA PHE A 140 2.73 -7.58 -8.67
C PHE A 140 2.73 -8.81 -9.59
N CYS A 141 2.18 -8.67 -10.80
CA CYS A 141 2.16 -9.75 -11.79
C CYS A 141 3.56 -10.32 -12.05
N ARG A 142 4.61 -9.47 -12.04
CA ARG A 142 5.99 -9.92 -12.24
C ARG A 142 6.50 -10.81 -11.10
N ASP A 143 5.99 -10.63 -9.88
CA ASP A 143 6.35 -11.46 -8.73
C ASP A 143 5.83 -12.88 -8.98
N VAL A 144 4.58 -13.01 -9.45
CA VAL A 144 3.96 -14.30 -9.80
C VAL A 144 4.73 -15.01 -10.90
N VAL A 145 5.12 -14.28 -11.96
CA VAL A 145 5.91 -14.85 -13.06
C VAL A 145 7.28 -15.33 -12.57
N SER A 146 7.93 -14.55 -11.71
CA SER A 146 9.27 -14.85 -11.20
C SER A 146 9.27 -15.99 -10.17
N ALA A 147 8.22 -16.10 -9.36
CA ALA A 147 8.06 -17.18 -8.38
C ALA A 147 7.93 -18.56 -9.06
N GLY A 148 7.26 -18.61 -10.23
CA GLY A 148 7.11 -19.84 -11.00
C GLY A 148 6.11 -20.84 -10.42
N GLU A 149 5.78 -21.87 -11.20
CA GLU A 149 4.71 -22.81 -10.85
C GLU A 149 4.99 -23.56 -9.54
N GLU A 150 6.25 -23.95 -9.31
CA GLU A 150 6.66 -24.67 -8.11
C GLU A 150 6.34 -23.87 -6.85
N LYS A 151 6.75 -22.60 -6.80
CA LYS A 151 6.49 -21.75 -5.63
C LYS A 151 4.99 -21.52 -5.42
N LEU A 152 4.25 -21.31 -6.50
CA LEU A 152 2.80 -21.13 -6.42
C LEU A 152 2.10 -22.39 -5.86
N ARG A 153 2.62 -23.58 -6.18
CA ARG A 153 2.09 -24.83 -5.62
C ARG A 153 2.43 -24.99 -4.13
N GLU A 154 3.62 -24.57 -3.71
CA GLU A 154 3.99 -24.59 -2.28
C GLU A 154 3.05 -23.74 -1.42
N ILE A 155 2.56 -22.61 -1.95
CA ILE A 155 1.69 -21.69 -1.21
C ILE A 155 0.20 -22.07 -1.25
N GLY A 156 -0.17 -23.17 -1.92
CA GLY A 156 -1.53 -23.71 -1.91
C GLY A 156 -2.19 -23.92 -3.28
N LEU A 157 -1.64 -23.35 -4.36
CA LEU A 157 -2.32 -23.42 -5.66
C LEU A 157 -2.19 -24.82 -6.29
N SER A 158 -3.30 -25.30 -6.88
CA SER A 158 -3.22 -26.47 -7.77
C SER A 158 -2.32 -26.19 -8.96
N ALA A 159 -1.67 -27.23 -9.51
CA ALA A 159 -0.82 -27.09 -10.71
C ALA A 159 -1.56 -26.43 -11.89
N LYS A 160 -2.86 -26.71 -12.05
CA LYS A 160 -3.70 -26.06 -13.06
C LYS A 160 -3.84 -24.56 -12.77
N LYS A 161 -4.24 -24.19 -11.55
CA LYS A 161 -4.46 -22.79 -11.19
C LYS A 161 -3.15 -21.99 -11.25
N ALA A 162 -2.04 -22.55 -10.77
CA ALA A 162 -0.73 -21.92 -10.86
C ALA A 162 -0.35 -21.56 -12.31
N ARG A 163 -0.54 -22.49 -13.26
CA ARG A 163 -0.33 -22.21 -14.69
C ARG A 163 -1.26 -21.14 -15.24
N GLU A 164 -2.54 -21.16 -14.88
CA GLU A 164 -3.52 -20.15 -15.31
C GLU A 164 -3.13 -18.75 -14.83
N VAL A 165 -2.76 -18.60 -13.55
CA VAL A 165 -2.38 -17.31 -12.96
C VAL A 165 -1.08 -16.80 -13.58
N ILE A 166 -0.07 -17.67 -13.79
CA ILE A 166 1.18 -17.27 -14.47
C ILE A 166 0.90 -16.84 -15.91
N ALA A 167 0.06 -17.56 -16.65
CA ALA A 167 -0.27 -17.21 -18.02
C ALA A 167 -1.01 -15.87 -18.10
N GLU A 168 -1.92 -15.60 -17.17
CA GLU A 168 -2.62 -14.33 -17.09
C GLU A 168 -1.67 -13.18 -16.71
N ALA A 169 -0.80 -13.38 -15.73
CA ALA A 169 0.21 -12.40 -15.34
C ALA A 169 1.16 -12.05 -16.51
N LYS A 170 1.63 -13.04 -17.27
CA LYS A 170 2.42 -12.81 -18.49
C LYS A 170 1.63 -11.98 -19.51
N LYS A 171 0.35 -12.29 -19.73
CA LYS A 171 -0.49 -11.55 -20.67
C LYS A 171 -0.67 -10.07 -20.27
N VAL A 172 -0.71 -9.78 -18.97
CA VAL A 172 -0.82 -8.40 -18.45
C VAL A 172 0.48 -7.63 -18.65
N ILE A 173 1.63 -8.27 -18.43
CA ILE A 173 2.94 -7.63 -18.55
C ILE A 173 3.33 -7.38 -20.02
N GLY A 174 2.86 -8.23 -20.93
CA GLY A 174 3.26 -8.24 -22.36
C GLY A 174 4.36 -9.25 -22.64
#